data_AF-A0A7J7I9Y8-F1
#
_entry.id   AF-A0A7J7I9Y8-F1
#
_cell.length_a   1.000
_cell.length_b   1.000
_cell.length_c   1.000
_cell.angle_alpha   90.00
_cell.angle_beta   90.00
_cell.angle_gamma   90.00
#
_symmetry.space_group_name_H-M   'P 1'
#
loop_
_entity.id
_entity.type
_entity.pdbx_description
1 polymer ?
#
loop_
_entity_poly.entity_id
_entity_poly.type
_entity_poly.pdbx_seq_one_letter_code
_entity_poly.pdbx_strand_id
1 'polypeptide(L)' 'MVFSTDETVNKALVCAGVPEKGDKCKQLKVLEWLVAALKPLNGKGGGGKGGLAQGQVSNFLLVTNRKILKCLLSQK' A
#
# COMPACT_ATOMS: atom_id res chain seq x y z
N MET A 1 1.22 -4.15 -5.84
CA MET A 1 1.39 -2.96 -4.99
C MET A 1 2.77 -2.40 -5.27
N VAL A 2 2.90 -1.09 -5.36
CA VAL A 2 4.15 -0.39 -5.68
C VAL A 2 4.39 0.69 -4.62
N PHE A 3 5.63 0.83 -4.20
CA PHE A 3 6.09 1.84 -3.25
C PHE A 3 7.04 2.80 -3.99
N SER A 4 6.79 4.09 -3.88
CA SER A 4 7.70 5.14 -4.34
C SER A 4 8.10 5.97 -3.12
N THR A 5 9.39 6.17 -2.93
CA THR A 5 9.93 6.93 -1.80
C THR A 5 10.65 8.16 -2.29
N ASP A 6 10.41 9.27 -1.62
CA ASP A 6 11.12 10.52 -1.82
C ASP A 6 11.88 10.86 -0.53
N GLU A 7 13.20 10.72 -0.58
CA GLU A 7 14.10 10.98 0.55
C GLU A 7 14.19 12.48 0.88
N THR A 8 14.02 13.34 -0.13
CA THR A 8 14.06 14.80 0.01
C THR A 8 12.93 15.32 0.88
N VAL A 9 11.72 14.77 0.72
CA VAL A 9 10.54 15.16 1.53
C VAL A 9 10.19 14.12 2.61
N ASN A 10 10.97 13.06 2.77
CA ASN A 10 10.73 11.96 3.71
C ASN A 10 9.33 11.33 3.58
N LYS A 11 8.79 11.31 2.36
CA LYS A 11 7.46 10.75 2.07
C LYS A 11 7.57 9.47 1.26
N ALA A 12 6.60 8.59 1.45
CA ALA A 12 6.41 7.44 0.60
C ALA A 12 4.98 7.40 0.08
N LEU A 13 4.85 7.15 -1.21
CA LEU A 13 3.60 6.92 -1.91
C LEU A 13 3.44 5.42 -2.13
N VAL A 14 2.26 4.90 -1.83
CA VAL A 14 1.93 3.48 -1.98
C VAL A 14 0.72 3.38 -2.90
N CYS A 15 0.86 2.63 -3.98
CA CYS A 15 -0.21 2.38 -4.94
C CYS A 15 -0.52 0.88 -4.96
N ALA A 16 -1.79 0.53 -4.80
CA ALA A 16 -2.31 -0.82 -4.82
C ALA A 16 -3.38 -0.95 -5.91
N GLY A 17 -3.41 -2.09 -6.58
CA GLY A 17 -4.41 -2.40 -7.60
C GLY A 17 -4.72 -3.88 -7.56
N VAL A 18 -6.01 -4.21 -7.67
CA VAL A 18 -6.49 -5.57 -7.85
C VAL A 18 -7.20 -5.62 -9.21
N PRO A 19 -6.86 -6.58 -10.09
CA PRO A 19 -7.55 -6.71 -11.37
C PRO A 19 -9.04 -7.01 -11.15
N GLU A 20 -9.92 -6.20 -11.75
CA GLU A 20 -11.38 -6.37 -11.66
C GLU A 20 -11.87 -7.62 -12.43
N LYS A 21 -11.11 -8.10 -13.41
CA LYS A 21 -11.45 -9.25 -14.24
C LYS A 21 -10.82 -10.53 -13.71
N GLY A 22 -11.57 -11.27 -12.92
CA GLY A 22 -11.27 -12.64 -12.54
C GLY A 22 -12.17 -13.14 -11.42
N ASP A 23 -12.89 -14.24 -11.65
CA ASP A 23 -13.82 -14.83 -10.68
C ASP A 23 -13.20 -15.21 -9.33
N LYS A 24 -11.86 -15.23 -9.25
CA LYS A 24 -11.06 -15.50 -8.04
C LYS A 24 -10.67 -14.26 -7.23
N CYS A 25 -10.81 -13.04 -7.78
CA CYS A 25 -10.35 -11.80 -7.15
C CYS A 25 -11.46 -10.97 -6.49
N LYS A 26 -12.72 -11.42 -6.59
CA LYS A 26 -13.94 -10.69 -6.15
C LYS A 26 -14.02 -10.34 -4.66
N GLN A 27 -13.09 -10.81 -3.81
CA GLN A 27 -13.13 -10.58 -2.36
C GLN A 27 -12.10 -9.59 -1.83
N LEU A 28 -11.03 -9.30 -2.57
CA LEU A 28 -9.94 -8.48 -2.06
C LEU A 28 -10.27 -7.00 -2.28
N LYS A 29 -10.93 -6.39 -1.29
CA LYS A 29 -11.14 -4.94 -1.25
C LYS A 29 -9.77 -4.26 -1.21
N VAL A 30 -9.34 -3.73 -2.36
CA VAL A 30 -8.01 -3.11 -2.54
C VAL A 30 -7.74 -2.00 -1.50
N LEU A 31 -8.78 -1.31 -1.05
CA LEU A 31 -8.70 -0.31 0.01
C LEU A 31 -8.36 -0.91 1.37
N GLU A 32 -9.07 -1.96 1.79
CA GLU A 32 -8.82 -2.64 3.07
C GLU A 32 -7.40 -3.22 3.10
N TRP A 33 -6.98 -3.79 1.97
CA TRP A 33 -5.63 -4.31 1.79
C TRP A 33 -4.56 -3.22 1.92
N LEU A 34 -4.76 -2.08 1.25
CA LEU A 34 -3.86 -0.95 1.36
C LEU A 34 -3.82 -0.39 2.79
N VAL A 35 -4.96 -0.23 3.46
CA VAL A 35 -5.03 0.28 4.83
C VAL A 35 -4.32 -0.68 5.80
N ALA A 36 -4.47 -1.99 5.63
CA ALA A 36 -3.74 -2.99 6.41
C ALA A 36 -2.22 -2.90 6.18
N ALA A 37 -1.78 -2.69 4.93
CA ALA A 37 -0.38 -2.50 4.59
C ALA A 37 0.22 -1.20 5.16
N LEU A 38 -0.58 -0.14 5.25
CA LEU A 38 -0.17 1.17 5.75
C LEU A 38 -0.23 1.30 7.28
N LYS A 39 -1.04 0.49 7.96
CA LYS A 39 -1.15 0.42 9.43
C LYS A 39 0.22 0.35 10.14
N PRO A 40 1.14 -0.59 9.82
CA PRO A 40 2.46 -0.68 10.46
C PRO A 40 3.42 0.45 10.07
N LEU A 41 3.08 1.18 8.99
CA LEU A 41 3.82 2.33 8.49
C LEU A 41 3.24 3.65 9.03
N ASN A 42 2.17 3.61 9.83
CA ASN A 42 1.44 4.78 10.30
C ASN A 42 0.96 5.68 9.14
N GLY A 43 0.66 5.06 7.99
CA GLY A 43 0.20 5.74 6.77
C GLY A 43 -1.31 5.81 6.66
N LYS A 44 -1.78 6.67 5.76
CA LYS A 44 -3.21 6.82 5.42
C LYS A 44 -3.42 6.56 3.93
N GLY A 45 -4.53 5.94 3.57
CA GLY A 45 -4.84 5.61 2.17
C GLY A 45 -6.34 5.70 1.88
N GLY A 46 -6.65 5.92 0.60
CA GLY A 46 -8.00 6.07 0.08
C GLY A 46 -8.21 5.23 -1.18
N GLY A 47 -9.47 4.87 -1.43
CA GLY A 47 -9.88 4.09 -2.60
C GLY A 47 -10.06 5.01 -3.81
N GLY A 48 -9.51 4.60 -4.94
CA GLY A 48 -9.71 5.25 -6.24
C GLY A 48 -10.71 4.50 -7.12
N LYS A 49 -11.02 5.08 -8.28
CA LYS A 49 -11.89 4.48 -9.30
C LYS A 49 -11.15 3.33 -10.02
N GLY A 50 -11.84 2.23 -10.34
CA GLY A 50 -11.29 1.14 -11.17
C GLY A 50 -10.42 0.09 -10.45
N GLY A 51 -10.76 -0.27 -9.21
CA GLY A 51 -10.03 -1.33 -8.47
C GLY A 51 -8.64 -0.92 -7.99
N LEU A 52 -8.35 0.38 -7.91
CA LEU A 52 -7.11 0.95 -7.43
C LEU A 52 -7.30 1.62 -6.06
N ALA A 53 -6.29 1.57 -5.20
CA ALA A 53 -6.20 2.36 -3.98
C ALA A 53 -4.80 2.96 -3.86
N GLN A 54 -4.71 4.13 -3.22
CA GLN A 54 -3.44 4.81 -3.01
C GLN A 54 -3.36 5.39 -1.60
N GLY A 55 -2.16 5.43 -1.04
CA GLY A 55 -1.92 6.05 0.25
C GLY A 55 -0.53 6.62 0.38
N GLN A 56 -0.33 7.34 1.47
CA GLN A 56 0.89 8.07 1.77
C GLN A 56 1.36 7.78 3.19
N VAL A 57 2.67 7.81 3.35
CA VAL A 57 3.37 7.69 4.62
C VAL A 57 4.32 8.87 4.74
N SER A 58 4.26 9.61 5.83
CA SER A 58 5.08 10.80 6.07
C SER A 58 6.39 10.52 6.81
N ASN A 59 6.73 9.24 7.01
CA ASN A 59 7.89 8.86 7.82
C ASN A 59 8.75 7.80 7.11
N PHE A 60 9.75 8.27 6.39
CA PHE A 60 10.70 7.44 5.63
C PHE A 60 11.40 6.36 6.46
N LEU A 61 11.68 6.61 7.75
CA LEU A 61 12.30 5.63 8.66
C LEU A 61 11.45 4.35 8.80
N LEU A 62 10.12 4.48 8.76
CA LEU A 62 9.21 3.35 8.77
C LEU A 62 9.15 2.62 7.43
N VAL A 63 9.56 3.28 6.35
CA VAL A 63 9.51 2.79 4.97
C VAL A 63 10.83 2.12 4.55
N THR A 64 11.87 2.22 5.38
CA THR A 64 13.14 1.50 5.16
C THR A 64 12.93 0.00 4.94
N ASN A 65 13.81 -0.60 4.11
CA ASN A 65 13.73 -1.97 3.57
C ASN A 65 13.16 -3.04 4.51
N ARG A 66 13.42 -2.99 5.82
CA ARG A 66 12.92 -3.98 6.79
C ARG A 66 11.41 -3.97 6.99
N LYS A 67 10.76 -2.79 7.01
CA LYS A 67 9.32 -2.70 7.29
C LYS A 67 8.47 -2.86 6.03
N ILE A 68 8.92 -2.37 4.88
CA ILE A 68 8.31 -2.73 3.59
C ILE A 68 8.42 -4.24 3.38
N LEU A 69 9.58 -4.86 3.64
CA LEU A 69 9.74 -6.31 3.43
C LEU A 69 8.81 -7.11 4.36
N LYS A 70 8.66 -6.72 5.63
CA LYS A 70 7.64 -7.30 6.52
C LYS A 70 6.22 -7.10 5.99
N CYS A 71 5.92 -5.92 5.46
CA CYS A 71 4.62 -5.63 4.88
C CYS A 71 4.36 -6.53 3.68
N LEU A 72 5.30 -6.69 2.75
CA LEU A 72 5.21 -7.59 1.58
C LEU A 72 5.11 -9.07 1.98
N LEU A 73 5.88 -9.50 2.98
CA LEU A 73 5.84 -10.88 3.50
C LEU A 73 4.52 -11.20 4.20
N SER A 74 3.88 -10.22 4.84
CA SER A 74 2.58 -10.38 5.50
C SER A 74 1.40 -10.48 4.53
N GLN A 75 1.63 -10.35 3.22
CA GLN A 75 0.62 -10.48 2.15
C GLN A 75 0.67 -11.84 1.42
N LYS A 76 1.54 -12.76 1.88
CA LYS A 76 1.73 -14.10 1.31
C LYS A 76 1.12 -15.15 2.23
#